data_AF-A0A5C7AIS4-F1
#
_entry.id   AF-A0A5C7AIS4-F1
#
_cell.length_a   1.000
_cell.length_b   1.000
_cell.length_c   1.000
_cell.angle_alpha   90.00
_cell.angle_beta   90.00
_cell.angle_gamma   90.00
#
_symmetry.space_group_name_H-M   'P 1'
#
loop_
_entity.id
_entity.type
_entity.pdbx_description
1 polymer ?
#
loop_
_entity_poly.entity_id
_entity_poly.type
_entity_poly.pdbx_seq_one_letter_code
_entity_poly.pdbx_strand_id
1 'polypeptide(L)'
;MTKIRYTKERLRSNSRMGIFFVAIGIILVLLSFITSEWKEISLSSIGIGQIGTGIFIFIIYYFENRKQYLTLKNGELIKNTLFPKKIKLAEIKSIREFAGDLKLITQKTEFTIDTQIIEPNSLVELKNELKNYNLK
;
A
#
# COMPACT_ATOMS: atom_id res chain seq x y z
N MET A 1 -14.19 15.03 -3.05
CA MET A 1 -12.92 14.26 -3.09
C MET A 1 -13.27 12.82 -2.81
N THR A 2 -13.11 11.95 -3.80
CA THR A 2 -13.46 10.53 -3.70
C THR A 2 -12.21 9.71 -3.41
N LYS A 3 -12.28 8.75 -2.49
CA LYS A 3 -11.15 7.89 -2.12
C LYS A 3 -11.40 6.48 -2.64
N ILE A 4 -10.45 5.96 -3.42
CA ILE A 4 -10.47 4.57 -3.85
C ILE A 4 -9.73 3.75 -2.80
N ARG A 5 -10.49 2.87 -2.14
CA ARG A 5 -10.05 2.22 -0.92
C ARG A 5 -9.21 0.98 -1.19
N TYR A 6 -8.29 0.69 -0.27
CA TYR A 6 -7.65 -0.62 -0.22
C TYR A 6 -8.66 -1.70 0.20
N THR A 7 -8.44 -2.94 -0.24
CA THR A 7 -9.15 -4.10 0.29
C THR A 7 -8.98 -4.20 1.81
N LYS A 8 -10.02 -4.71 2.49
CA LYS A 8 -9.95 -4.94 3.95
C LYS A 8 -8.88 -5.98 4.27
N GLU A 9 -8.69 -6.93 3.38
CA GLU A 9 -7.72 -8.02 3.44
C GLU A 9 -6.30 -7.48 3.46
N ARG A 10 -5.96 -6.53 2.59
CA ARG A 10 -4.64 -5.87 2.59
C ARG A 10 -4.36 -5.16 3.92
N LEU A 11 -5.31 -4.35 4.38
CA LEU A 11 -5.17 -3.59 5.63
C LEU A 11 -5.03 -4.54 6.83
N ARG A 12 -5.83 -5.61 6.89
CA ARG A 12 -5.73 -6.65 7.92
C ARG A 12 -4.41 -7.40 7.84
N SER A 13 -3.91 -7.69 6.63
CA SER A 13 -2.62 -8.37 6.41
C SER A 13 -1.47 -7.54 6.99
N ASN A 14 -1.39 -6.25 6.63
CA ASN A 14 -0.36 -5.36 7.17
C ASN A 14 -0.44 -5.28 8.71
N SER A 15 -1.64 -5.12 9.27
CA SER A 15 -1.81 -5.10 10.73
C SER A 15 -1.35 -6.40 11.40
N ARG A 16 -1.72 -7.56 10.86
CA ARG A 16 -1.32 -8.88 11.39
C ARG A 16 0.19 -9.10 11.27
N MET A 17 0.79 -8.72 10.15
CA MET A 17 2.25 -8.80 9.97
C MET A 17 2.98 -7.92 10.98
N GLY A 18 2.52 -6.68 11.20
CA GLY A 18 3.08 -5.80 12.22
C GLY A 18 3.08 -6.45 13.62
N ILE A 19 1.94 -7.02 14.01
CA ILE A 19 1.80 -7.74 15.29
C ILE A 19 2.78 -8.93 15.36
N PHE A 20 2.82 -9.74 14.30
CA PHE A 20 3.68 -10.92 14.21
C PHE A 20 5.17 -10.56 14.41
N PHE A 21 5.66 -9.54 13.70
CA PHE A 21 7.04 -9.08 13.79
C PHE A 21 7.38 -8.52 15.18
N VAL A 22 6.49 -7.72 15.78
CA VAL A 22 6.68 -7.23 17.15
C VAL A 22 6.69 -8.38 18.15
N ALA A 23 5.77 -9.33 18.05
CA ALA A 23 5.67 -10.47 18.96
C ALA A 23 6.95 -11.34 18.92
N ILE A 24 7.42 -11.69 17.71
CA ILE A 24 8.67 -12.43 17.55
C ILE A 24 9.85 -11.64 18.09
N GLY A 25 9.92 -10.34 17.78
CA GLY A 25 11.01 -9.50 18.26
C GLY A 25 11.08 -9.41 19.79
N ILE A 26 9.93 -9.28 20.46
CA ILE A 26 9.84 -9.34 21.93
C ILE A 26 10.32 -10.70 22.46
N ILE A 27 9.87 -11.80 21.86
CA ILE A 27 10.30 -13.16 22.26
C ILE A 27 11.82 -13.31 22.15
N LEU A 28 12.43 -12.84 21.07
CA LEU A 28 13.89 -12.93 20.86
C LEU A 28 14.67 -12.09 21.88
N VAL A 29 14.19 -10.88 22.19
CA VAL A 29 14.79 -10.05 23.25
C VAL A 29 14.69 -10.74 24.60
N LEU A 30 13.53 -11.31 24.94
CA LEU A 30 13.34 -12.03 26.22
C LEU A 30 14.23 -13.27 26.32
N LEU A 31 14.33 -14.06 25.24
CA LEU A 31 15.20 -15.23 25.19
C LEU A 31 16.68 -14.87 25.36
N SER A 32 17.10 -13.69 24.89
CA SER A 32 18.50 -13.26 24.98
C SER A 32 19.00 -13.12 26.42
N PHE A 33 18.11 -12.91 27.41
CA PHE A 33 18.47 -12.87 28.82
C PHE A 33 18.72 -14.25 29.44
N ILE A 34 18.29 -15.33 28.77
CA ILE A 34 18.31 -16.70 29.32
C ILE A 34 19.35 -17.56 28.57
N THR A 35 19.61 -17.25 27.31
CA THR A 35 20.58 -17.99 26.48
C THR A 35 21.98 -17.38 26.58
N SER A 36 23.01 -18.21 26.75
CA SER A 36 24.40 -17.78 26.59
C SER A 36 24.60 -17.14 25.21
N GLU A 37 25.28 -15.99 25.16
CA GLU A 37 25.43 -15.22 23.93
C GLU A 37 26.09 -16.04 22.81
N TRP A 38 25.47 -16.01 21.63
CA TRP A 38 26.09 -16.50 20.41
C TRP A 38 27.19 -15.51 20.02
N LYS A 39 28.44 -15.99 19.91
CA LYS A 39 29.68 -15.19 19.85
C LYS A 39 29.76 -14.08 18.77
N GLU A 40 28.85 -14.05 17.80
CA GLU A 40 28.95 -13.11 16.66
C GLU A 40 27.72 -12.19 16.49
N ILE A 41 26.51 -12.63 16.83
CA ILE A 41 25.29 -11.82 16.70
C ILE A 41 24.44 -12.00 17.95
N SER A 42 24.20 -10.90 18.65
CA SER A 42 23.33 -10.95 19.82
C SER A 42 21.88 -11.19 19.40
N LEU A 43 21.22 -12.14 20.05
CA LEU A 43 19.80 -12.46 19.84
C LEU A 43 18.92 -11.22 20.09
N SER A 44 19.35 -10.36 21.02
CA SER A 44 18.71 -9.08 21.33
C SER A 44 18.73 -8.13 20.12
N SER A 45 19.84 -8.04 19.39
CA SER A 45 19.96 -7.21 18.19
C SER A 45 18.99 -7.67 17.10
N ILE A 46 18.86 -8.98 16.90
CA ILE A 46 17.88 -9.55 15.96
C ILE A 46 16.47 -9.17 16.40
N GLY A 47 16.15 -9.37 17.69
CA GLY A 47 14.84 -9.03 18.25
C GLY A 47 14.47 -7.56 18.08
N ILE A 48 15.40 -6.64 18.36
CA ILE A 48 15.23 -5.19 18.15
C ILE A 48 14.95 -4.90 16.67
N GLY A 49 15.68 -5.53 15.75
CA GLY A 49 15.43 -5.39 14.31
C GLY A 49 14.03 -5.85 13.89
N GLN A 50 13.54 -6.96 14.45
CA GLN A 50 12.18 -7.46 14.20
C GLN A 50 11.11 -6.51 14.76
N ILE A 51 11.31 -5.95 15.96
CA ILE A 51 10.41 -4.93 16.52
C ILE A 51 10.37 -3.70 15.62
N GLY A 52 11.53 -3.20 15.18
CA GLY A 52 11.63 -2.07 14.25
C GLY A 52 10.88 -2.34 12.94
N THR A 53 11.00 -3.56 12.40
CA THR A 53 10.25 -4.00 11.21
C THR A 53 8.74 -3.98 11.44
N GLY A 54 8.27 -4.50 12.58
CA GLY A 54 6.86 -4.47 12.94
C GLY A 54 6.31 -3.06 13.08
N ILE A 55 7.05 -2.15 13.73
CA ILE A 55 6.71 -0.72 13.83
C ILE A 55 6.60 -0.08 12.44
N PHE A 56 7.56 -0.34 11.55
CA PHE A 56 7.54 0.20 10.19
C PHE A 56 6.31 -0.29 9.40
N ILE A 57 5.94 -1.56 9.54
CA ILE A 57 4.72 -2.11 8.93
C ILE A 57 3.46 -1.42 9.50
N PHE A 58 3.41 -1.11 10.80
CA PHE A 58 2.30 -0.35 11.37
C PHE A 58 2.21 1.07 10.83
N ILE A 59 3.34 1.74 10.57
CA ILE A 59 3.37 3.05 9.91
C ILE A 59 2.75 2.94 8.50
N ILE A 60 3.12 1.92 7.73
CA ILE A 60 2.52 1.66 6.41
C ILE A 60 1.02 1.42 6.53
N TYR A 61 0.60 0.53 7.44
CA TYR A 61 -0.82 0.25 7.70
C TYR A 61 -1.60 1.53 8.01
N TYR A 62 -1.08 2.37 8.91
CA TYR A 62 -1.73 3.60 9.31
C TYR A 62 -1.84 4.60 8.15
N PHE A 63 -0.77 4.73 7.37
CA PHE A 63 -0.75 5.56 6.17
C PHE A 63 -1.79 5.08 5.15
N GLU A 64 -1.79 3.79 4.81
CA GLU A 64 -2.73 3.19 3.86
C GLU A 64 -4.18 3.32 4.33
N ASN A 65 -4.45 3.09 5.62
CA ASN A 65 -5.78 3.20 6.20
C ASN A 65 -6.30 4.66 6.22
N ARG A 66 -5.42 5.64 6.42
CA ARG A 66 -5.80 7.07 6.45
C ARG A 66 -5.96 7.64 5.04
N LYS A 67 -4.96 7.42 4.18
CA LYS A 67 -4.87 8.02 2.85
C LYS A 67 -5.66 7.25 1.80
N GLN A 68 -5.81 5.94 1.96
CA GLN A 68 -6.39 5.03 0.96
C GLN A 68 -5.58 5.01 -0.34
N TYR A 69 -5.81 4.06 -1.24
CA TYR A 69 -4.92 3.81 -2.38
C TYR A 69 -4.86 4.99 -3.36
N LEU A 70 -6.03 5.42 -3.86
CA LEU A 70 -6.14 6.54 -4.77
C LEU A 70 -7.05 7.63 -4.21
N THR A 71 -6.87 8.84 -4.70
CA THR A 71 -7.73 9.98 -4.42
C THR A 71 -8.07 10.69 -5.72
N LEU A 72 -9.36 10.85 -5.97
CA LEU A 72 -9.89 11.66 -7.06
C LEU A 72 -10.28 13.03 -6.52
N LYS A 73 -9.64 14.06 -7.05
CA LYS A 73 -9.85 15.44 -6.63
C LYS A 73 -9.63 16.38 -7.81
N ASN A 74 -10.64 17.20 -8.12
CA ASN A 74 -10.54 18.28 -9.10
C ASN A 74 -10.02 17.83 -10.48
N GLY A 75 -10.49 16.69 -10.99
CA GLY A 75 -10.03 16.13 -12.28
C GLY A 75 -8.62 15.52 -12.26
N GLU A 76 -8.00 15.40 -11.08
CA GLU A 76 -6.74 14.69 -10.87
C GLU A 76 -6.99 13.34 -10.18
N LEU A 77 -6.26 12.33 -10.63
CA LEU A 77 -6.12 11.06 -9.94
C LEU A 77 -4.76 10.99 -9.27
N ILE A 78 -4.77 10.82 -7.96
CA ILE A 78 -3.58 10.81 -7.11
C ILE A 78 -3.41 9.39 -6.57
N LYS A 79 -2.25 8.77 -6.81
CA LYS A 79 -1.84 7.54 -6.14
C LYS A 79 -1.10 7.90 -4.86
N ASN A 80 -1.67 7.51 -3.72
CA ASN A 80 -1.11 7.77 -2.40
C ASN A 80 -0.07 6.70 -2.06
N THR A 81 1.14 6.89 -2.57
CA THR A 81 2.34 6.15 -2.17
C THR A 81 3.26 7.05 -1.34
N LEU A 82 4.37 6.50 -0.84
CA LEU A 82 5.39 7.28 -0.11
C LEU A 82 5.83 8.52 -0.92
N PHE A 83 5.99 8.34 -2.23
CA PHE A 83 6.12 9.42 -3.21
C PHE A 83 4.85 9.49 -4.03
N PRO A 84 3.93 10.44 -3.76
CA PRO A 84 2.66 10.51 -4.46
C PRO A 84 2.85 10.73 -5.96
N LYS A 85 2.14 9.94 -6.77
CA LYS A 85 2.08 10.14 -8.23
C LYS A 85 0.73 10.72 -8.60
N LYS A 86 0.69 11.60 -9.59
CA LYS A 86 -0.54 12.28 -10.03
C LYS A 86 -0.64 12.29 -11.54
N ILE A 87 -1.87 12.30 -12.03
CA ILE A 87 -2.23 12.43 -13.44
C ILE A 87 -3.51 13.25 -13.55
N LYS A 88 -3.59 14.12 -14.56
CA LYS A 88 -4.85 14.79 -14.93
C LYS A 88 -5.67 13.87 -15.81
N LEU A 89 -6.94 13.67 -15.46
CA LEU A 89 -7.84 12.77 -16.20
C LEU A 89 -8.07 13.25 -17.64
N ALA A 90 -8.04 14.56 -17.87
CA ALA A 90 -8.15 15.15 -19.22
C ALA A 90 -6.95 14.86 -20.15
N GLU A 91 -5.81 14.43 -19.61
CA GLU A 91 -4.61 14.08 -20.41
C GLU A 91 -4.58 12.60 -20.81
N ILE A 92 -5.55 11.80 -20.36
CA ILE A 92 -5.66 10.38 -20.69
C ILE A 92 -6.04 10.25 -22.17
N LYS A 93 -5.24 9.50 -22.91
CA LYS A 93 -5.48 9.15 -24.31
C LYS A 93 -6.09 7.77 -24.48
N SER A 94 -5.76 6.83 -23.60
CA SER A 94 -6.31 5.48 -23.64
C SER A 94 -6.22 4.82 -22.28
N ILE A 95 -7.14 3.89 -22.04
CA ILE A 95 -7.20 3.07 -20.83
C ILE A 95 -7.08 1.61 -21.26
N ARG A 96 -6.13 0.88 -20.67
CA ARG A 96 -5.92 -0.56 -20.95
C ARG A 96 -5.98 -1.35 -19.65
N GLU A 97 -6.62 -2.50 -19.67
CA GLU A 97 -6.69 -3.42 -18.53
C GLU A 97 -5.99 -4.73 -18.88
N PHE A 98 -5.06 -5.18 -18.05
CA PHE A 98 -4.33 -6.43 -18.28
C PHE A 98 -3.85 -7.03 -16.95
N ALA A 99 -4.11 -8.32 -16.72
CA ALA A 99 -3.61 -9.10 -15.59
C ALA A 99 -3.82 -8.45 -14.20
N GLY A 100 -4.94 -7.75 -13.99
CA GLY A 100 -5.23 -7.04 -12.74
C GLY A 100 -4.65 -5.63 -12.65
N ASP A 101 -3.95 -5.15 -13.68
CA ASP A 101 -3.53 -3.76 -13.80
C ASP A 101 -4.47 -2.96 -14.72
N LEU A 102 -4.77 -1.73 -14.31
CA LEU A 102 -5.42 -0.71 -15.12
C LEU A 102 -4.40 0.39 -15.46
N LYS A 103 -4.06 0.54 -16.73
CA LYS A 103 -3.07 1.48 -17.25
C LYS A 103 -3.76 2.68 -17.89
N LEU A 104 -3.54 3.86 -17.33
CA LEU A 104 -3.97 5.13 -17.91
C LEU A 104 -2.79 5.72 -18.70
N ILE A 105 -2.93 5.77 -20.02
CA ILE A 105 -1.84 6.18 -20.91
C ILE A 105 -2.07 7.63 -21.33
N THR A 106 -1.05 8.46 -21.12
CA THR A 106 -1.00 9.85 -21.60
C THR A 106 0.01 9.98 -22.75
N GLN A 107 0.26 11.19 -23.22
CA GLN A 107 1.33 11.45 -24.20
C GLN A 107 2.74 11.14 -23.67
N LYS A 108 2.97 11.38 -22.38
CA LYS A 108 4.32 11.41 -21.80
C LYS A 108 4.61 10.22 -20.90
N THR A 109 3.57 9.70 -20.25
CA THR A 109 3.73 8.71 -19.19
C THR A 109 2.55 7.73 -19.13
N GLU A 110 2.82 6.57 -18.55
CA GLU A 110 1.80 5.61 -18.13
C GLU A 110 1.56 5.72 -16.62
N PHE A 111 0.29 5.73 -16.23
CA PHE A 111 -0.15 5.66 -14.84
C PHE A 111 -0.83 4.31 -14.61
N THR A 112 -0.08 3.35 -14.07
CA THR A 112 -0.57 2.01 -13.76
C THR A 112 -1.31 2.01 -12.42
N ILE A 113 -2.39 1.24 -12.30
CA ILE A 113 -3.20 1.08 -11.09
C ILE A 113 -3.36 -0.42 -10.87
N ASP A 114 -2.89 -0.92 -9.73
CA ASP A 114 -3.12 -2.30 -9.33
C ASP A 114 -4.57 -2.40 -8.82
N THR A 115 -5.41 -3.11 -9.56
CA THR A 115 -6.83 -3.28 -9.22
C THR A 115 -7.07 -4.40 -8.20
N GLN A 116 -6.09 -5.29 -8.00
CA GLN A 116 -6.22 -6.44 -7.10
C GLN A 116 -6.20 -6.02 -5.63
N ILE A 117 -5.59 -4.88 -5.34
CA ILE A 117 -5.53 -4.30 -3.99
C ILE A 117 -6.66 -3.30 -3.71
N ILE A 118 -7.58 -3.08 -4.65
CA ILE A 118 -8.71 -2.15 -4.52
C ILE A 118 -9.95 -2.87 -3.97
N GLU A 119 -10.63 -2.24 -3.03
CA GLU A 119 -11.92 -2.72 -2.53
C GLU A 119 -12.97 -2.76 -3.66
N PRO A 120 -13.75 -3.85 -3.81
CA PRO A 120 -14.59 -4.05 -5.01
C PRO A 120 -15.54 -2.90 -5.36
N ASN A 121 -16.21 -2.31 -4.37
CA ASN A 121 -17.12 -1.19 -4.65
C ASN A 121 -16.35 0.06 -5.08
N SER A 122 -15.22 0.34 -4.42
CA SER A 122 -14.30 1.42 -4.83
C SER A 122 -13.76 1.22 -6.25
N LEU A 123 -13.53 -0.03 -6.69
CA LEU A 123 -13.10 -0.31 -8.07
C LEU A 123 -14.20 0.03 -9.07
N VAL A 124 -15.45 -0.30 -8.75
CA VAL A 124 -16.61 0.07 -9.59
C VAL A 124 -16.73 1.58 -9.69
N GLU A 125 -16.59 2.31 -8.58
CA GLU A 125 -16.58 3.78 -8.57
C GLU A 125 -15.46 4.35 -9.46
N LEU A 126 -14.24 3.83 -9.32
CA LEU A 126 -13.11 4.26 -10.16
C LEU A 126 -13.39 4.02 -11.65
N LYS A 127 -13.86 2.82 -12.02
CA LYS A 127 -14.15 2.49 -13.42
C LYS A 127 -15.28 3.36 -13.98
N ASN A 128 -16.30 3.66 -13.18
CA ASN A 128 -17.40 4.53 -13.60
C ASN A 128 -16.93 5.97 -13.84
N GLU A 129 -16.08 6.51 -12.96
CA GLU A 129 -15.52 7.84 -13.17
C GLU A 129 -14.64 7.90 -14.42
N LEU A 130 -13.81 6.86 -14.65
CA LEU A 130 -12.92 6.81 -15.81
C LEU A 130 -13.65 6.67 -17.15
N LYS A 131 -14.87 6.10 -17.18
CA LYS A 131 -15.70 6.05 -18.41
C LYS A 131 -15.97 7.44 -18.99
N ASN A 132 -16.10 8.46 -18.13
CA ASN A 132 -16.32 9.84 -18.57
C ASN A 132 -15.16 10.41 -19.40
N TYR A 133 -13.98 9.80 -19.32
CA TYR A 133 -12.77 10.25 -20.00
C TYR A 133 -12.34 9.30 -21.14
N ASN A 134 -12.97 8.14 -21.26
CA ASN A 134 -12.68 7.12 -22.29
C ASN A 134 -13.53 7.27 -23.57
N LEU A 135 -14.22 8.41 -23.74
CA LEU A 135 -15.22 8.65 -24.79
C LEU A 135 -14.81 9.74 -25.80
N LYS A 136 -13.52 9.86 -26.14
CA LYS A 136 -13.08 10.65 -27.29
C LYS A 136 -12.31 9.80 -28.29
#